data_AF-A0A958P739-F1
#
_entry.id   AF-A0A958P739-F1
#
_cell.length_a   1.000
_cell.length_b   1.000
_cell.length_c   1.000
_cell.angle_alpha   90.00
_cell.angle_beta   90.00
_cell.angle_gamma   90.00
#
_symmetry.space_group_name_H-M   'P 1'
#
loop_
_entity.id
_entity.type
_entity.pdbx_description
1 polymer ?
#
loop_
_entity_poly.entity_id
_entity_poly.type
_entity_poly.pdbx_seq_one_letter_code
_entity_poly.pdbx_strand_id
1 'polypeptide(L)'
;MAKGRWKLTDEQLASEAYAVLIGRQKAGRSLGRSQLKSALKYPGIYKDFLKHCLEQDRSKDLRQFKKGLKLVVTSIGVTQLSEATGLSRLSLYRMLSKDGNPRFGSLMALFRALEIHFWIVDDDFMASVQKVIRPKDITPESLPTKTYRDLGL
;
A
#
# COMPACT_ATOMS: atom_id res chain seq x y z
N MET A 1 -12.29 12.18 -4.21
CA MET A 1 -13.02 11.20 -3.36
C MET A 1 -13.76 10.22 -4.27
N ALA A 2 -13.37 8.95 -4.32
CA ALA A 2 -14.03 7.96 -5.15
C ALA A 2 -15.42 7.63 -4.58
N LYS A 3 -16.45 8.34 -5.06
CA LYS A 3 -17.85 8.03 -4.78
C LYS A 3 -18.20 6.68 -5.43
N GLY A 4 -18.31 5.61 -4.62
CA GLY A 4 -19.05 4.41 -5.03
C GLY A 4 -18.57 3.09 -4.42
N ARG A 5 -19.54 2.37 -3.82
CA ARG A 5 -19.58 0.92 -3.48
C ARG A 5 -18.98 0.41 -2.16
N TRP A 6 -18.29 1.23 -1.37
CA TRP A 6 -17.69 0.75 -0.11
C TRP A 6 -18.19 1.53 1.11
N LYS A 7 -18.51 0.84 2.21
CA LYS A 7 -18.88 1.46 3.49
C LYS A 7 -17.67 1.96 4.30
N LEU A 8 -16.45 1.63 3.85
CA LEU A 8 -15.19 1.93 4.52
C LEU A 8 -14.50 3.14 3.86
N THR A 9 -13.72 3.89 4.64
CA THR A 9 -12.83 4.94 4.12
C THR A 9 -11.68 4.34 3.31
N ASP A 10 -10.96 5.17 2.54
CA ASP A 10 -9.80 4.73 1.76
C ASP A 10 -8.72 4.11 2.66
N GLU A 11 -8.43 4.74 3.79
CA GLU A 11 -7.48 4.26 4.80
C GLU A 11 -7.92 2.92 5.43
N GLN A 12 -9.21 2.78 5.73
CA GLN A 12 -9.78 1.54 6.26
C GLN A 12 -9.71 0.39 5.24
N LEU A 13 -9.96 0.68 3.96
CA LEU A 13 -9.80 -0.29 2.87
C LEU A 13 -8.33 -0.67 2.68
N ALA A 14 -7.42 0.28 2.77
CA ALA A 14 -5.98 0.04 2.70
C ALA A 14 -5.49 -0.85 3.85
N SER A 15 -5.92 -0.58 5.08
CA SER A 15 -5.62 -1.39 6.26
C SER A 15 -6.13 -2.83 6.13
N GLU A 16 -7.39 -3.01 5.69
CA GLU A 16 -7.95 -4.34 5.45
C GLU A 16 -7.24 -5.07 4.29
N ALA A 17 -6.92 -4.35 3.21
CA ALA A 17 -6.18 -4.91 2.08
C ALA A 17 -4.77 -5.36 2.51
N TYR A 18 -4.06 -4.59 3.32
CA TYR A 18 -2.77 -4.96 3.87
C TYR A 18 -2.88 -6.24 4.72
N ALA A 19 -3.78 -6.24 5.72
CA ALA A 19 -3.94 -7.37 6.63
C ALA A 19 -4.25 -8.67 5.89
N VAL A 20 -5.09 -8.62 4.85
CA VAL A 20 -5.54 -9.80 4.11
C VAL A 20 -4.57 -10.19 3.00
N LEU A 21 -4.13 -9.26 2.14
CA LEU A 21 -3.35 -9.57 0.94
C LEU A 21 -1.86 -9.80 1.26
N ILE A 22 -1.33 -9.07 2.25
CA ILE A 22 0.07 -9.15 2.68
C ILE A 22 0.19 -9.97 3.96
N GLY A 23 -0.50 -9.55 5.03
CA GLY A 23 -0.44 -10.18 6.36
C GLY A 23 -1.09 -11.56 6.47
N ARG A 24 -1.67 -12.07 5.38
CA ARG A 24 -2.31 -13.41 5.28
C ARG A 24 -3.43 -13.65 6.30
N GLN A 25 -4.03 -12.60 6.85
CA GLN A 25 -5.18 -12.76 7.73
C GLN A 25 -6.44 -13.16 6.93
N LYS A 26 -7.39 -13.79 7.62
CA LYS A 26 -8.68 -14.14 7.03
C LYS A 26 -9.46 -12.87 6.68
N ALA A 27 -9.97 -12.82 5.45
CA ALA A 27 -10.79 -11.72 4.96
C ALA A 27 -12.04 -11.53 5.84
N GLY A 28 -12.45 -10.29 6.07
CA GLY A 28 -13.72 -9.99 6.72
C GLY A 28 -14.92 -10.51 5.93
N ARG A 29 -16.07 -10.64 6.59
CA ARG A 29 -17.32 -11.14 5.97
C ARG A 29 -17.81 -10.25 4.81
N SER A 30 -17.45 -8.98 4.83
CA SER A 30 -17.95 -7.94 3.92
C SER A 30 -17.08 -7.72 2.66
N LEU A 31 -15.79 -8.09 2.70
CA LEU A 31 -14.83 -7.82 1.61
C LEU A 31 -13.89 -8.99 1.36
N GLY A 32 -14.11 -9.68 0.25
CA GLY A 32 -13.24 -10.77 -0.20
C GLY A 32 -11.94 -10.29 -0.85
N ARG A 33 -10.97 -11.20 -1.01
CA ARG A 33 -9.65 -10.91 -1.61
C ARG A 33 -9.74 -10.26 -2.99
N SER A 34 -10.71 -10.67 -3.82
CA SER A 34 -10.89 -10.11 -5.17
C SER A 34 -11.33 -8.64 -5.11
N GLN A 35 -12.25 -8.30 -4.22
CA GLN A 35 -12.72 -6.93 -4.00
C GLN A 35 -11.58 -6.04 -3.48
N LEU A 36 -10.81 -6.53 -2.50
CA LEU A 36 -9.65 -5.82 -1.98
C LEU A 36 -8.59 -5.56 -3.06
N LYS A 37 -8.32 -6.53 -3.95
CA LYS A 37 -7.44 -6.31 -5.11
C LYS A 37 -7.99 -5.24 -6.05
N SER A 38 -9.30 -5.27 -6.33
CA SER A 38 -9.95 -4.28 -7.19
C SER A 38 -9.88 -2.87 -6.59
N ALA A 39 -9.95 -2.74 -5.26
CA ALA A 39 -9.82 -1.48 -4.56
C ALA A 39 -8.43 -0.82 -4.75
N LEU A 40 -7.37 -1.61 -4.97
CA LEU A 40 -6.02 -1.09 -5.25
C LEU A 40 -5.87 -0.39 -6.61
N LYS A 41 -6.95 -0.25 -7.40
CA LYS A 41 -6.99 0.61 -8.58
C LYS A 41 -7.07 2.09 -8.22
N TYR A 42 -7.56 2.42 -7.03
CA TYR A 42 -7.84 3.79 -6.64
C TYR A 42 -6.63 4.41 -5.89
N PRO A 43 -6.16 5.61 -6.31
CA PRO A 43 -5.01 6.27 -5.73
C PRO A 43 -5.01 6.44 -4.21
N GLY A 44 -6.11 6.90 -3.61
CA GLY A 44 -6.19 7.05 -2.15
C GLY A 44 -5.89 5.73 -1.43
N ILE A 45 -6.51 4.64 -1.91
CA ILE A 45 -6.40 3.32 -1.30
C ILE A 45 -5.02 2.71 -1.50
N TYR A 46 -4.47 2.72 -2.73
CA TYR A 46 -3.19 2.06 -2.96
C TYR A 46 -2.02 2.79 -2.31
N LYS A 47 -2.10 4.13 -2.15
CA LYS A 47 -1.03 4.93 -1.51
C LYS A 47 -0.93 4.56 -0.03
N ASP A 48 -2.06 4.55 0.69
CA ASP A 48 -2.12 4.10 2.09
C ASP A 48 -1.76 2.62 2.25
N PHE A 49 -2.19 1.78 1.31
CA PHE A 49 -1.83 0.36 1.32
C PHE A 49 -0.31 0.16 1.17
N LEU A 50 0.34 0.87 0.24
CA LEU A 50 1.78 0.78 0.03
C LEU A 50 2.56 1.37 1.20
N LYS A 51 2.05 2.45 1.84
CA LYS A 51 2.57 2.98 3.10
C LYS A 51 2.60 1.87 4.16
N HIS A 52 1.47 1.20 4.42
CA HIS A 52 1.44 0.08 5.36
C HIS A 52 2.39 -1.06 4.97
N CYS A 53 2.49 -1.38 3.67
CA CYS A 53 3.41 -2.41 3.21
C CYS A 53 4.88 -2.06 3.49
N LEU A 54 5.25 -0.78 3.48
CA LEU A 54 6.61 -0.31 3.75
C LEU A 54 6.88 -0.21 5.25
N GLU A 55 5.98 0.45 5.99
CA GLU A 55 6.07 0.69 7.43
C GLU A 55 6.15 -0.60 8.26
N GLN A 56 5.45 -1.64 7.82
CA GLN A 56 5.41 -2.93 8.51
C GLN A 56 6.44 -3.94 7.96
N ASP A 57 7.24 -3.55 6.97
CA ASP A 57 8.26 -4.42 6.41
C ASP A 57 9.50 -4.45 7.30
N ARG A 58 9.67 -5.54 8.03
CA ARG A 58 10.88 -5.78 8.85
C ARG A 58 11.93 -6.62 8.14
N SER A 59 11.74 -6.91 6.84
CA SER A 59 12.72 -7.67 6.06
C SER A 59 13.81 -6.75 5.50
N LYS A 60 15.04 -7.27 5.43
CA LYS A 60 16.19 -6.54 4.85
C LYS A 60 16.01 -6.20 3.37
N ASP A 61 15.11 -6.90 2.67
CA ASP A 61 14.95 -6.83 1.22
C ASP A 61 13.60 -6.24 0.77
N LEU A 62 12.85 -5.59 1.68
CA LEU A 62 11.56 -4.97 1.39
C LEU A 62 10.55 -5.94 0.74
N ARG A 63 10.49 -7.17 1.24
CA ARG A 63 9.68 -8.26 0.68
C ARG A 63 8.18 -7.97 0.65
N GLN A 64 7.63 -7.41 1.72
CA GLN A 64 6.22 -7.05 1.81
C GLN A 64 5.91 -5.87 0.89
N PHE A 65 6.76 -4.86 0.89
CA PHE A 65 6.62 -3.71 0.02
C PHE A 65 6.68 -4.09 -1.47
N LYS A 66 7.67 -4.89 -1.90
CA LYS A 66 7.75 -5.41 -3.28
C LYS A 66 6.49 -6.18 -3.68
N LYS A 67 5.97 -7.02 -2.78
CA LYS A 67 4.74 -7.78 -3.01
C LYS A 67 3.52 -6.85 -3.12
N GLY A 68 3.43 -5.84 -2.26
CA GLY A 68 2.39 -4.81 -2.31
C GLY A 68 2.43 -4.03 -3.63
N LEU A 69 3.62 -3.57 -4.03
CA LEU A 69 3.83 -2.86 -5.28
C LEU A 69 3.42 -3.71 -6.49
N LYS A 70 3.77 -5.00 -6.50
CA LYS A 70 3.29 -5.95 -7.52
C LYS A 70 1.77 -6.00 -7.58
N LEU A 71 1.08 -6.08 -6.44
CA LEU A 71 -0.38 -6.13 -6.40
C LEU A 71 -0.99 -4.87 -7.00
N VAL A 72 -0.52 -3.69 -6.61
CA VAL A 72 -0.97 -2.40 -7.16
C VAL A 72 -0.77 -2.35 -8.67
N VAL A 73 0.42 -2.71 -9.15
CA VAL A 73 0.74 -2.75 -10.59
C VAL A 73 -0.20 -3.69 -11.35
N THR A 74 -0.47 -4.87 -10.81
CA THR A 74 -1.40 -5.82 -11.44
C THR A 74 -2.86 -5.37 -11.36
N SER A 75 -3.25 -4.65 -10.30
CA SER A 75 -4.61 -4.15 -10.12
C SER A 75 -4.91 -2.99 -11.08
N ILE A 76 -3.97 -2.07 -11.26
CA ILE A 76 -4.07 -0.96 -12.23
C ILE A 76 -4.03 -1.53 -13.66
N GLY A 77 -3.03 -2.35 -13.95
CA GLY A 77 -2.84 -2.95 -15.26
C GLY A 77 -1.44 -2.70 -15.79
N VAL A 78 -0.73 -3.79 -16.12
CA VAL A 78 0.68 -3.72 -16.56
C VAL A 78 0.83 -3.00 -17.89
N THR A 79 -0.15 -3.10 -18.80
CA THR A 79 -0.14 -2.37 -20.08
C THR A 79 -0.16 -0.86 -19.86
N GLN A 80 -1.13 -0.38 -19.08
CA GLN A 80 -1.27 1.04 -18.75
C GLN A 80 0.00 1.59 -18.11
N LEU A 81 0.58 0.86 -17.16
CA LEU A 81 1.81 1.30 -16.49
C LEU A 81 3.05 1.18 -17.36
N SER A 82 3.09 0.22 -18.30
CA SER A 82 4.17 0.10 -19.28
C SER A 82 4.24 1.35 -20.16
N GLU A 83 3.08 1.80 -20.65
CA GLU A 83 2.95 3.04 -21.43
C GLU A 83 3.31 4.28 -20.61
N ALA A 84 2.77 4.40 -19.39
CA ALA A 84 3.02 5.56 -18.53
C ALA A 84 4.48 5.68 -18.03
N THR A 85 5.19 4.56 -17.88
CA THR A 85 6.56 4.53 -17.34
C THR A 85 7.64 4.42 -18.42
N GLY A 86 7.27 4.06 -19.66
CA GLY A 86 8.21 3.67 -20.71
C GLY A 86 8.96 2.35 -20.46
N LEU A 87 8.61 1.61 -19.39
CA LEU A 87 9.19 0.29 -19.10
C LEU A 87 8.43 -0.78 -19.86
N SER A 88 9.12 -1.79 -20.38
CA SER A 88 8.44 -2.93 -20.99
C SER A 88 7.64 -3.75 -19.95
N ARG A 89 6.55 -4.38 -20.38
CA ARG A 89 5.76 -5.30 -19.54
C ARG A 89 6.64 -6.40 -18.92
N LEU A 90 7.57 -6.96 -19.71
CA LEU A 90 8.54 -7.95 -19.23
C LEU A 90 9.43 -7.37 -18.13
N SER A 91 9.91 -6.13 -18.29
CA SER A 91 10.70 -5.46 -17.26
C SER A 91 9.90 -5.27 -15.97
N LEU A 92 8.64 -4.83 -16.05
CA LEU A 92 7.75 -4.69 -14.90
C LEU A 92 7.51 -6.03 -14.19
N TYR A 93 7.28 -7.12 -14.94
CA TYR A 93 7.13 -8.45 -14.34
C TYR A 93 8.40 -8.95 -13.66
N ARG A 94 9.56 -8.79 -14.31
CA ARG A 94 10.85 -9.26 -13.79
C ARG A 94 11.24 -8.49 -12.54
N MET A 95 11.13 -7.15 -12.58
CA MET A 95 11.56 -6.29 -11.47
C MET A 95 10.72 -6.50 -10.20
N LEU A 96 9.43 -6.86 -10.33
CA LEU A 96 8.51 -7.11 -9.21
C LEU A 96 8.27 -8.61 -8.95
N SER A 97 9.10 -9.48 -9.53
CA SER A 97 9.04 -10.93 -9.25
C SER A 97 9.53 -11.23 -7.83
N LYS A 98 9.37 -12.48 -7.37
CA LYS A 98 9.78 -12.89 -6.01
C LYS A 98 11.26 -12.58 -5.74
N ASP A 99 12.09 -12.82 -6.75
CA ASP A 99 13.55 -12.64 -6.71
C ASP A 99 13.97 -11.42 -7.55
N GLY A 100 13.01 -10.58 -7.94
CA GLY A 100 13.24 -9.37 -8.70
C GLY A 100 13.94 -8.31 -7.84
N ASN A 101 14.93 -7.65 -8.44
CA ASN A 101 15.60 -6.50 -7.86
C ASN A 101 15.43 -5.29 -8.79
N PRO A 102 14.46 -4.40 -8.54
CA PRO A 102 14.24 -3.26 -9.40
C PRO A 102 15.43 -2.30 -9.35
N ARG A 103 15.97 -1.93 -10.52
CA ARG A 103 16.94 -0.83 -10.60
C ARG A 103 16.30 0.45 -10.08
N PHE A 104 17.07 1.26 -9.34
CA PHE A 104 16.58 2.50 -8.75
C PHE A 104 15.84 3.40 -9.77
N GLY A 105 16.42 3.62 -10.96
CA GLY A 105 15.77 4.42 -12.01
C GLY A 105 14.43 3.85 -12.50
N SER A 106 14.32 2.52 -12.66
CA SER A 106 13.04 1.87 -13.03
C SER A 106 12.01 1.99 -11.92
N LEU A 107 12.45 1.89 -10.66
CA LEU A 107 11.59 2.07 -9.50
C LEU A 107 11.07 3.52 -9.41
N MET A 108 11.94 4.52 -9.62
CA MET A 108 11.54 5.92 -9.66
C MET A 108 10.55 6.23 -10.80
N ALA A 109 10.76 5.66 -11.99
CA ALA A 109 9.82 5.82 -13.09
C ALA A 109 8.44 5.28 -12.73
N LEU A 110 8.38 4.12 -12.09
CA LEU A 110 7.13 3.54 -11.60
C LEU A 110 6.47 4.40 -10.52
N PHE A 111 7.22 4.93 -9.55
CA PHE A 111 6.64 5.80 -8.52
C PHE A 111 6.11 7.12 -9.05
N ARG A 112 6.78 7.74 -10.03
CA ARG A 112 6.24 8.92 -10.70
C ARG A 112 4.92 8.62 -11.40
N ALA A 113 4.80 7.49 -12.09
CA ALA A 113 3.56 7.08 -12.73
C ALA A 113 2.43 6.77 -11.71
N LEU A 114 2.78 6.46 -10.46
CA LEU A 114 1.84 6.23 -9.36
C LEU A 114 1.65 7.45 -8.46
N GLU A 115 2.27 8.60 -8.79
CA GLU A 115 2.25 9.82 -7.97
C GLU A 115 2.69 9.56 -6.50
N ILE A 116 3.76 8.79 -6.33
CA ILE A 116 4.36 8.45 -5.03
C ILE A 116 5.72 9.13 -4.90
N HIS A 117 5.97 9.70 -3.72
CA HIS A 117 7.24 10.30 -3.35
C HIS A 117 7.84 9.57 -2.14
N PHE A 118 9.15 9.38 -2.13
CA PHE A 118 9.86 8.86 -0.96
C PHE A 118 10.15 9.97 0.03
N TRP A 119 9.99 9.61 1.30
CA TRP A 119 10.41 10.42 2.44
C TRP A 119 11.49 9.65 3.19
N ILE A 120 12.53 10.35 3.61
CA ILE A 120 13.56 9.80 4.49
C ILE A 120 13.07 10.06 5.92
N VAL A 121 13.08 8.99 6.72
CA VAL A 121 12.71 9.02 8.14
C VAL A 121 13.83 8.38 8.94
N ASP A 122 13.94 8.76 10.22
CA ASP A 122 14.90 8.16 11.14
C ASP A 122 14.34 6.88 11.78
N ASP A 123 15.21 6.20 12.53
CA ASP A 123 14.85 4.95 13.21
C ASP A 123 13.83 5.18 14.34
N ASP A 124 13.84 6.36 14.98
CA ASP A 124 12.88 6.71 16.04
C ASP A 124 11.46 6.79 15.48
N PHE A 125 11.29 7.41 14.31
CA PHE A 125 10.03 7.38 13.58
C PHE A 125 9.63 5.93 13.28
N MET A 126 10.54 5.11 12.76
CA MET A 126 10.24 3.71 12.39
C MET A 126 9.89 2.83 13.59
N ALA A 127 10.41 3.14 14.77
CA ALA A 127 10.05 2.51 16.04
C ALA A 127 8.66 2.95 16.54
N SER A 128 8.26 4.19 16.24
CA SER A 128 6.95 4.75 16.60
C SER A 128 5.79 4.29 15.70
N VAL A 129 6.11 3.70 14.55
CA VAL A 129 5.12 3.18 13.58
C VAL A 129 4.16 2.21 14.27
N GLN A 130 2.89 2.61 14.34
CA GLN A 130 1.83 1.79 14.92
C GLN A 130 1.54 0.55 14.06
N LYS A 131 1.06 -0.52 14.69
CA LYS A 131 0.56 -1.69 13.95
C LYS A 131 -0.69 -1.30 13.17
N VAL A 132 -0.86 -1.90 11.99
CA VAL A 132 -2.07 -1.71 11.19
C VAL A 132 -3.28 -2.25 11.97
N ILE A 133 -4.21 -1.36 12.29
CA ILE A 133 -5.48 -1.68 12.95
C ILE A 133 -6.51 -1.93 11.85
N ARG A 134 -7.20 -3.08 11.91
CA ARG A 134 -8.23 -3.40 10.92
C ARG A 134 -9.53 -2.67 11.27
N PRO A 135 -10.36 -2.32 10.28
CA PRO A 135 -11.62 -1.63 10.52
C PRO A 135 -12.54 -2.34 11.53
N LYS A 136 -12.55 -3.67 11.51
CA LYS A 136 -13.34 -4.50 12.44
C LYS A 136 -12.80 -4.52 13.88
N ASP A 137 -11.54 -4.12 14.07
CA ASP A 137 -10.81 -4.16 15.34
C ASP A 137 -10.63 -2.72 15.90
N ILE A 138 -11.20 -1.70 15.23
CA ILE A 138 -11.19 -0.32 15.73
C ILE A 138 -12.08 -0.26 16.98
N THR A 139 -11.46 -0.04 18.13
CA THR A 139 -12.13 0.40 19.36
C THR A 139 -11.88 1.90 19.59
N PRO A 140 -12.70 2.60 20.39
CA PRO A 140 -12.48 4.02 20.68
C PRO A 140 -11.07 4.33 21.23
N GLU A 141 -10.46 3.39 21.94
CA GLU A 141 -9.11 3.49 22.52
C GLU A 141 -7.98 3.24 21.52
N SER A 142 -8.31 2.64 20.36
CA SER A 142 -7.35 2.32 19.30
C SER A 142 -7.10 3.48 18.32
N LEU A 143 -7.91 4.54 18.41
CA LEU A 143 -7.68 5.77 17.66
C LEU A 143 -6.49 6.52 18.27
N PRO A 144 -5.53 7.02 17.47
CA PRO A 144 -4.41 7.79 18.01
C PRO A 144 -4.94 8.98 18.82
N THR A 145 -4.62 9.02 20.10
CA THR A 145 -5.05 10.03 21.08
C THR A 145 -4.50 11.43 20.80
N LYS A 146 -3.61 11.59 19.82
CA LYS A 146 -3.11 12.89 19.38
C LYS A 146 -3.80 13.28 18.09
N THR A 147 -4.78 14.17 18.20
CA THR A 147 -5.31 14.93 17.08
C THR A 147 -4.35 16.08 16.77
N TYR A 148 -4.19 16.48 15.51
CA TYR A 148 -3.38 17.65 15.14
C TYR A 148 -3.80 18.96 15.83
N ARG A 149 -4.99 19.00 16.45
CA ARG A 149 -5.45 20.07 17.34
C ARG A 149 -4.68 20.19 18.66
N ASP A 150 -3.99 19.14 19.10
CA ASP A 150 -3.29 19.10 20.39
C ASP A 150 -1.83 19.61 20.30
N LEU A 151 -1.36 19.97 19.11
CA LEU A 151 -0.02 20.51 18.85
C LEU A 151 -0.01 22.05 18.67
N GLY A 152 -1.14 22.73 18.83
CA GLY A 152 -1.20 24.20 18.74
C GLY A 152 -0.85 24.78 17.37
N LEU A 153 -1.12 24.05 16.28
CA LEU A 153 -1.03 24.51 14.90
C LEU A 153 -2.44 24.65 14.27
#